data_AF-A0A1T4YE63-F1
#
_entry.id   AF-A0A1T4YE63-F1
#
_cell.length_a   1.000
_cell.length_b   1.000
_cell.length_c   1.000
_cell.angle_alpha   90.00
_cell.angle_beta   90.00
_cell.angle_gamma   90.00
#
_symmetry.space_group_name_H-M   'P 1'
#
loop_
_entity.id
_entity.type
_entity.pdbx_description
1 polymer ?
#
loop_
_entity_poly.entity_id
_entity_poly.type
_entity_poly.pdbx_seq_one_letter_code
_entity_poly.pdbx_strand_id
1 'polypeptide(L)'
;MPESRRSLWQKWVVQPVVQQLTQGTSPHQVALAIAMGLLIGVFPILGSNTLLALLIGIPLRLNQPLLQGFKTVAYPLQWISLLGFYRAGEMMFGVPHVSIHIPTMMERFFTEPGPFFRDYGMTALYGIAVWCLIAPPCVILLYAISKPLVEAIAKKLPAKKTILV
;
A
#
# COMPACT_ATOMS: atom_id res chain seq x y z
N MET A 1 31.99 10.79 -13.80
CA MET A 1 31.55 11.51 -12.59
C MET A 1 30.83 10.53 -11.69
N PRO A 2 31.20 10.35 -10.42
CA PRO A 2 30.48 9.42 -9.56
C PRO A 2 29.12 10.06 -9.23
N GLU A 3 28.03 9.46 -9.71
CA GLU A 3 26.70 9.77 -9.19
C GLU A 3 26.77 9.73 -7.67
N SER A 4 26.41 10.83 -7.00
CA SER A 4 26.25 10.82 -5.54
C SER A 4 25.35 9.62 -5.21
N ARG A 5 25.82 8.64 -4.44
CA ARG A 5 25.01 7.51 -3.97
C ARG A 5 23.91 8.07 -3.07
N ARG A 6 22.83 8.55 -3.68
CA ARG A 6 21.63 9.00 -2.97
C ARG A 6 21.14 7.82 -2.15
N SER A 7 20.83 8.05 -0.88
CA SER A 7 20.29 6.99 -0.04
C SER A 7 19.00 6.45 -0.67
N LEU A 8 18.74 5.14 -0.47
CA LEU A 8 17.51 4.50 -0.96
C LEU A 8 16.27 5.24 -0.45
N TRP A 9 16.31 5.77 0.78
CA TRP A 9 15.27 6.63 1.34
C TRP A 9 15.00 7.87 0.48
N GLN A 10 16.06 8.57 0.04
CA GLN A 10 15.90 9.75 -0.78
C GLN A 10 15.27 9.42 -2.14
N LYS A 11 15.69 8.31 -2.75
CA LYS A 11 15.19 7.87 -4.06
C LYS A 11 13.73 7.42 -4.01
N TRP A 12 13.36 6.59 -3.03
CA TRP A 12 12.06 5.91 -3.02
C TRP A 12 10.98 6.63 -2.21
N VAL A 13 11.35 7.50 -1.26
CA VAL A 13 10.39 8.17 -0.36
C VAL A 13 10.40 9.67 -0.55
N VAL A 14 11.57 10.32 -0.42
CA VAL A 14 11.63 11.79 -0.37
C VAL A 14 11.42 12.42 -1.75
N GLN A 15 12.12 11.93 -2.78
CA GLN A 15 12.06 12.53 -4.12
C GLN A 15 10.67 12.48 -4.76
N PRO A 16 9.93 11.35 -4.73
CA PRO A 16 8.57 11.32 -5.28
C PRO A 16 7.65 12.33 -4.61
N VAL A 17 7.75 12.48 -3.29
CA VAL A 17 6.98 13.47 -2.51
C VAL A 17 7.32 14.90 -2.92
N VAL A 18 8.62 15.23 -2.96
CA VAL A 18 9.08 16.57 -3.38
C VAL A 18 8.63 16.89 -4.80
N GLN A 19 8.78 15.94 -5.74
CA GLN A 19 8.35 16.12 -7.13
C GLN A 19 6.86 16.46 -7.22
N GLN A 20 5.99 15.71 -6.55
CA GLN A 20 4.55 15.96 -6.59
C GLN A 20 4.16 17.29 -5.91
N LEU A 21 4.82 17.67 -4.82
CA LEU A 21 4.63 18.98 -4.19
C LEU A 21 5.05 20.12 -5.13
N THR A 22 6.21 20.02 -5.80
CA THR A 22 6.66 21.04 -6.76
C THR A 22 5.78 21.16 -8.01
N GLN A 23 5.07 20.09 -8.36
CA GLN A 23 4.05 20.08 -9.42
C GLN A 23 2.72 20.72 -8.99
N GLY A 24 2.58 21.16 -7.73
CA GLY A 24 1.40 21.84 -7.21
C GLY A 24 0.40 20.93 -6.51
N THR A 25 0.73 19.66 -6.27
CA THR A 25 -0.14 18.78 -5.46
C THR A 25 -0.15 19.26 -4.01
N SER A 26 -1.34 19.39 -3.42
CA SER A 26 -1.45 19.85 -2.03
C SER A 26 -0.83 18.84 -1.04
N PRO A 27 -0.25 19.28 0.10
CA PRO A 27 0.24 18.38 1.14
C PRO A 27 -0.80 17.37 1.63
N HIS A 28 -2.08 17.78 1.68
CA HIS A 28 -3.20 16.91 2.01
C HIS A 28 -3.34 15.73 1.03
N GLN A 29 -3.37 16.00 -0.28
CA GLN A 29 -3.51 14.96 -1.31
C GLN A 29 -2.29 14.02 -1.35
N VAL A 30 -1.09 14.56 -1.16
CA VAL A 30 0.14 13.76 -1.05
C VAL A 30 0.06 12.83 0.16
N ALA A 31 -0.29 13.35 1.34
CA ALA A 31 -0.41 12.54 2.56
C ALA A 31 -1.49 11.46 2.45
N LEU A 32 -2.63 11.77 1.83
CA LEU A 32 -3.69 10.78 1.60
C LEU A 32 -3.24 9.68 0.64
N ALA A 33 -2.55 10.02 -0.45
CA ALA A 33 -2.00 9.04 -1.39
C ALA A 33 -0.95 8.13 -0.73
N ILE A 34 -0.09 8.69 0.14
CA ILE A 34 0.87 7.92 0.94
C ILE A 34 0.15 6.94 1.85
N ALA A 35 -0.80 7.43 2.66
CA ALA A 35 -1.53 6.61 3.62
C ALA A 35 -2.27 5.45 2.94
N MET A 36 -2.99 5.75 1.86
CA MET A 36 -3.70 4.75 1.06
C MET A 36 -2.74 3.77 0.38
N GLY A 37 -1.61 4.25 -0.13
CA GLY A 37 -0.59 3.40 -0.77
C GLY A 37 -0.03 2.38 0.21
N LEU A 38 0.35 2.83 1.40
CA LEU A 38 0.86 1.96 2.46
C LEU A 38 -0.21 0.94 2.92
N LEU A 39 -1.46 1.37 3.13
CA LEU A 39 -2.56 0.48 3.54
C LEU A 39 -2.89 -0.57 2.47
N ILE A 40 -3.02 -0.17 1.20
CA ILE A 40 -3.31 -1.08 0.08
C ILE A 40 -2.12 -2.01 -0.19
N GLY A 41 -0.89 -1.53 0.04
CA GLY A 41 0.32 -2.33 -0.12
C GLY A 41 0.33 -3.58 0.73
N VAL A 42 -0.29 -3.55 1.92
CA VAL A 42 -0.39 -4.70 2.83
C VAL A 42 -1.70 -5.51 2.68
N PHE A 43 -2.48 -5.28 1.62
CA PHE A 43 -3.71 -6.05 1.37
C PHE A 43 -3.39 -7.56 1.26
N PRO A 44 -4.11 -8.46 1.96
CA PRO A 44 -3.69 -9.86 2.12
C PRO A 44 -4.01 -10.74 0.91
N ILE A 45 -3.98 -10.21 -0.31
CA ILE A 45 -4.19 -10.98 -1.54
C ILE A 45 -3.11 -10.59 -2.55
N LEU A 46 -2.23 -11.54 -2.84
CA LEU A 46 -1.13 -11.36 -3.78
C LEU A 46 -1.64 -10.97 -5.18
N GLY A 47 -0.95 -10.05 -5.85
CA GLY A 47 -1.28 -9.60 -7.21
C GLY A 47 -2.52 -8.71 -7.36
N SER A 48 -3.46 -8.72 -6.40
CA SER A 48 -4.72 -7.95 -6.50
C SER A 48 -4.62 -6.49 -6.04
N ASN A 49 -3.58 -6.13 -5.27
CA ASN A 49 -3.43 -4.80 -4.68
C ASN A 49 -3.33 -3.67 -5.73
N THR A 50 -2.91 -3.97 -6.96
CA THR A 50 -2.93 -3.01 -8.09
C THR A 50 -4.34 -2.67 -8.51
N LEU A 51 -5.19 -3.68 -8.67
CA LEU A 51 -6.60 -3.46 -9.00
C LEU A 51 -7.29 -2.70 -7.86
N LEU A 52 -7.04 -3.10 -6.61
CA LEU A 52 -7.57 -2.39 -5.44
C LEU A 52 -7.12 -0.92 -5.41
N ALA A 53 -5.85 -0.64 -5.72
CA ALA A 53 -5.34 0.73 -5.80
C ALA A 53 -6.03 1.56 -6.88
N LEU A 54 -6.37 0.96 -8.03
CA LEU A 54 -7.14 1.65 -9.07
C LEU A 54 -8.58 1.89 -8.64
N LEU A 55 -9.24 0.86 -8.11
CA LEU A 55 -10.63 0.89 -7.65
C LEU A 55 -10.86 1.95 -6.57
N ILE A 56 -9.88 2.17 -5.70
CA ILE A 56 -9.98 3.16 -4.63
C ILE A 56 -9.37 4.50 -5.04
N GLY A 57 -8.23 4.48 -5.72
CA GLY A 57 -7.48 5.69 -6.06
C GLY A 57 -8.14 6.55 -7.14
N ILE A 58 -8.84 5.95 -8.11
CA ILE A 58 -9.50 6.72 -9.18
C ILE A 58 -10.72 7.48 -8.63
N PRO A 59 -11.69 6.85 -7.92
CA PRO A 59 -12.85 7.58 -7.39
C PRO A 59 -12.48 8.67 -6.40
N LEU A 60 -11.46 8.42 -5.56
CA LEU A 60 -10.96 9.40 -4.58
C LEU A 60 -10.01 10.44 -5.18
N ARG A 61 -9.74 10.38 -6.50
CA ARG A 61 -8.83 11.29 -7.23
C ARG A 61 -7.46 11.41 -6.55
N LEU A 62 -6.92 10.29 -6.07
CA LEU A 62 -5.63 10.25 -5.41
C LEU A 62 -4.49 10.46 -6.41
N ASN A 63 -3.36 10.96 -5.90
CA ASN A 63 -2.13 11.05 -6.68
C ASN A 63 -1.63 9.64 -7.03
N GLN A 64 -1.94 9.16 -8.23
CA GLN A 64 -1.65 7.80 -8.69
C GLN A 64 -0.15 7.43 -8.62
N PRO A 65 0.79 8.31 -9.05
CA PRO A 65 2.22 8.03 -8.89
C PRO A 65 2.62 7.75 -7.44
N LEU A 66 2.16 8.57 -6.48
CA LEU A 66 2.45 8.36 -5.07
C LEU A 66 1.76 7.12 -4.51
N LEU A 67 0.50 6.92 -4.85
CA LEU A 67 -0.27 5.75 -4.42
C LEU A 67 0.45 4.45 -4.79
N GLN A 68 0.85 4.31 -6.06
CA GLN A 68 1.55 3.12 -6.54
C GLN A 68 2.98 3.02 -5.98
N GLY A 69 3.67 4.15 -5.83
CA GLY A 69 5.02 4.22 -5.25
C GLY A 69 5.05 3.72 -3.81
N PHE A 70 4.18 4.26 -2.96
CA PHE A 70 4.11 3.87 -1.54
C PHE A 70 3.50 2.48 -1.34
N LYS A 71 2.60 2.03 -2.24
CA LYS A 71 2.18 0.62 -2.31
C LYS A 71 3.37 -0.30 -2.55
N THR A 72 4.26 0.06 -3.47
CA THR A 72 5.49 -0.70 -3.75
C THR A 72 6.43 -0.72 -2.56
N VAL A 73 6.58 0.41 -1.85
CA VAL A 73 7.38 0.48 -0.61
C VAL A 73 6.81 -0.44 0.48
N ALA A 74 5.49 -0.57 0.58
CA ALA A 74 4.83 -1.46 1.54
C ALA A 74 4.81 -2.94 1.13
N TYR A 75 5.21 -3.28 -0.10
CA TYR A 75 5.13 -4.66 -0.61
C TYR A 75 5.90 -5.70 0.22
N PRO A 76 7.12 -5.44 0.74
CA PRO A 76 7.78 -6.39 1.65
C PRO A 76 6.97 -6.68 2.91
N LEU A 77 6.26 -5.67 3.43
CA LEU A 77 5.41 -5.81 4.60
C LEU A 77 4.15 -6.64 4.27
N GLN A 78 3.67 -6.63 3.03
CA GLN A 78 2.62 -7.54 2.57
C GLN A 78 3.00 -9.00 2.82
N TRP A 79 4.22 -9.39 2.43
CA TRP A 79 4.70 -10.76 2.60
C TRP A 79 4.78 -11.18 4.07
N ILE A 80 5.24 -10.28 4.93
CA ILE A 80 5.33 -10.53 6.38
C ILE A 80 3.94 -10.65 6.99
N SER A 81 3.01 -9.77 6.60
CA SER A 81 1.67 -9.68 7.22
C SER A 81 0.64 -10.63 6.64
N LEU A 82 0.86 -11.19 5.43
CA LEU A 82 -0.09 -12.05 4.72
C LEU A 82 -0.58 -13.21 5.60
N LEU A 83 0.36 -13.98 6.17
CA LEU A 83 0.03 -15.08 7.07
C LEU A 83 -0.68 -14.58 8.33
N GLY A 84 -0.27 -13.43 8.87
CA GLY A 84 -0.91 -12.82 10.02
C GLY A 84 -2.39 -12.53 9.80
N PHE A 85 -2.75 -11.96 8.64
CA PHE A 85 -4.15 -11.73 8.28
C PHE A 85 -4.95 -13.01 8.15
N TYR A 86 -4.40 -14.02 7.48
CA TYR A 86 -5.09 -15.30 7.31
C TYR A 86 -5.31 -16.00 8.66
N ARG A 87 -4.30 -16.05 9.52
CA ARG A 87 -4.40 -16.63 10.87
C ARG A 87 -5.37 -15.86 11.76
N ALA A 88 -5.30 -14.53 11.75
CA ALA A 88 -6.23 -13.69 12.50
C ALA A 88 -7.68 -13.87 12.00
N GLY A 89 -7.86 -14.04 10.69
CA GLY A 89 -9.16 -14.32 10.10
C GLY A 89 -9.71 -15.68 10.54
N GLU A 90 -8.92 -16.74 10.40
CA GLU A 90 -9.30 -18.09 10.84
C GLU A 90 -9.69 -18.10 12.33
N MET A 91 -8.91 -17.42 13.18
CA MET A 91 -9.20 -17.24 14.60
C MET A 91 -10.49 -16.45 14.85
N MET A 92 -10.70 -15.34 14.16
CA MET A 92 -11.89 -14.49 14.30
C MET A 92 -13.19 -15.20 13.92
N PHE A 93 -13.14 -16.11 12.95
CA PHE A 93 -14.28 -16.91 12.50
C PHE A 93 -14.36 -18.31 13.15
N GLY A 94 -13.42 -18.66 14.03
CA GLY A 94 -13.42 -19.93 14.76
C GLY A 94 -13.23 -21.17 13.88
N VAL A 95 -12.52 -21.04 12.75
CA VAL A 95 -12.30 -22.14 11.80
C VAL A 95 -10.91 -22.77 11.98
N PRO A 96 -10.74 -24.05 11.63
CA PRO A 96 -9.42 -24.69 11.65
C PRO A 96 -8.43 -23.99 10.72
N HIS A 97 -7.17 -23.94 11.17
CA HIS A 97 -6.06 -23.41 10.41
C HIS A 97 -5.80 -24.23 9.15
N VAL A 98 -5.88 -23.59 7.98
CA VAL A 98 -5.43 -24.23 6.74
C VAL A 98 -3.90 -24.27 6.73
N SER A 99 -3.33 -25.38 6.26
CA SER A 99 -1.88 -25.46 6.04
C SER A 99 -1.50 -24.61 4.84
N ILE A 100 -0.94 -23.43 5.11
CA ILE A 100 -0.59 -22.43 4.11
C ILE A 100 0.91 -22.55 3.83
N HIS A 101 1.24 -23.17 2.69
CA HIS A 101 2.60 -23.21 2.16
C HIS A 101 2.60 -22.49 0.80
N ILE A 102 3.17 -21.28 0.76
CA ILE A 102 3.01 -20.36 -0.39
C ILE A 102 3.46 -20.98 -1.73
N PRO A 103 4.61 -21.66 -1.84
CA PRO A 103 5.01 -22.31 -3.10
C PRO A 103 3.97 -23.30 -3.62
N THR A 104 3.43 -24.13 -2.72
CA THR A 104 2.42 -25.15 -3.05
C THR A 104 1.09 -24.52 -3.44
N MET A 105 0.70 -23.44 -2.77
CA MET A 105 -0.48 -22.67 -3.13
C MET A 105 -0.36 -22.05 -4.51
N MET A 106 0.80 -21.46 -4.83
CA MET A 106 1.05 -20.89 -6.15
C MET A 106 1.05 -21.95 -7.24
N GLU A 107 1.65 -23.11 -7.00
CA GLU A 107 1.60 -24.25 -7.92
C GLU A 107 0.16 -24.67 -8.20
N ARG A 108 -0.62 -24.95 -7.14
CA ARG A 108 -2.04 -25.33 -7.25
C ARG A 108 -2.89 -24.28 -7.94
N PHE A 109 -2.60 -23.00 -7.75
CA PHE A 109 -3.33 -21.93 -8.44
C PHE A 109 -3.21 -22.03 -9.96
N PHE A 110 -2.02 -22.38 -10.47
CA PHE A 110 -1.77 -22.49 -11.92
C PHE A 110 -2.16 -23.85 -12.50
N THR A 111 -2.07 -24.93 -11.72
CA THR A 111 -2.37 -26.30 -12.19
C THR A 111 -3.83 -26.70 -11.97
N GLU A 112 -4.43 -26.31 -10.84
CA GLU A 112 -5.74 -26.76 -10.38
C GLU A 112 -6.55 -25.60 -9.76
N PRO A 113 -6.94 -24.58 -10.55
CA PRO A 113 -7.56 -23.36 -10.01
C PRO A 113 -8.90 -23.62 -9.28
N GLY A 114 -9.73 -24.55 -9.77
CA GLY A 114 -11.00 -24.88 -9.13
C GLY A 114 -10.83 -25.42 -7.70
N PRO A 115 -10.06 -26.52 -7.51
CA PRO A 115 -9.69 -27.02 -6.19
C PRO A 115 -8.99 -25.97 -5.32
N PHE A 116 -8.10 -25.15 -5.89
CA PHE A 116 -7.45 -24.07 -5.15
C PHE A 116 -8.46 -23.12 -4.49
N PHE A 117 -9.46 -22.62 -5.24
CA PHE A 117 -10.46 -21.72 -4.67
C PHE A 117 -11.37 -22.41 -3.64
N ARG A 118 -11.63 -23.71 -3.80
CA ARG A 118 -12.38 -24.51 -2.82
C ARG A 118 -11.61 -24.63 -1.50
N ASP A 119 -10.31 -24.90 -1.56
CA ASP A 119 -9.48 -25.18 -0.39
C ASP A 119 -9.03 -23.92 0.34
N TYR A 120 -8.73 -22.84 -0.40
CA TYR A 120 -8.09 -21.63 0.15
C TYR A 120 -8.93 -20.36 0.06
N GLY A 121 -10.01 -20.37 -0.72
CA GLY A 121 -10.81 -19.17 -0.99
C GLY A 121 -11.40 -18.55 0.28
N MET A 122 -11.91 -19.38 1.20
CA MET A 122 -12.48 -18.89 2.46
C MET A 122 -11.43 -18.29 3.38
N THR A 123 -10.24 -18.91 3.50
CA THR A 123 -9.13 -18.36 4.29
C THR A 123 -8.70 -16.98 3.77
N ALA A 124 -8.68 -16.79 2.44
CA ALA A 124 -8.44 -15.50 1.83
C ALA A 124 -9.52 -14.47 2.22
N LEU A 125 -10.80 -14.84 2.17
CA LEU A 125 -11.91 -13.96 2.58
C LEU A 125 -11.85 -13.59 4.06
N TYR A 126 -11.48 -14.52 4.95
CA TYR A 126 -11.30 -14.23 6.38
C TYR A 126 -10.16 -13.23 6.61
N GLY A 127 -9.05 -13.36 5.87
CA GLY A 127 -7.97 -12.37 5.90
C GLY A 127 -8.41 -10.99 5.42
N ILE A 128 -9.17 -10.92 4.33
CA ILE A 128 -9.75 -9.68 3.84
C ILE A 128 -10.66 -9.05 4.90
N ALA A 129 -11.48 -9.84 5.59
CA ALA A 129 -12.37 -9.34 6.64
C ALA A 129 -11.58 -8.67 7.79
N VAL A 130 -10.49 -9.30 8.24
CA VAL A 130 -9.59 -8.68 9.24
C VAL A 130 -8.96 -7.40 8.70
N TRP A 131 -8.46 -7.43 7.46
CA TRP A 131 -7.89 -6.23 6.84
C TRP A 131 -8.92 -5.09 6.77
N CYS A 132 -10.17 -5.37 6.36
CA CYS A 132 -11.26 -4.39 6.32
C CYS A 132 -11.59 -3.83 7.70
N LEU A 133 -11.50 -4.65 8.76
CA LEU A 133 -11.73 -4.23 10.13
C LEU A 133 -10.65 -3.25 10.62
N ILE A 134 -9.37 -3.53 10.30
CA ILE A 134 -8.25 -2.70 10.75
C ILE A 134 -7.94 -1.51 9.81
N ALA A 135 -8.38 -1.58 8.56
CA ALA A 135 -8.08 -0.58 7.54
C ALA A 135 -8.49 0.85 7.94
N PRO A 136 -9.70 1.11 8.49
CA PRO A 136 -10.11 2.45 8.90
C PRO A 136 -9.20 3.10 9.96
N PRO A 137 -8.90 2.48 11.12
CA PRO A 137 -7.96 3.09 12.07
C PRO A 137 -6.55 3.19 11.50
N CYS A 138 -6.10 2.24 10.69
CA CYS A 138 -4.79 2.29 10.05
C CYS A 138 -4.64 3.47 9.07
N VAL A 139 -5.63 3.73 8.19
CA VAL A 139 -5.54 4.87 7.26
C VAL A 139 -5.55 6.20 8.00
N ILE A 140 -6.38 6.32 9.06
CA ILE A 140 -6.43 7.53 9.90
C ILE A 140 -5.05 7.79 10.52
N LEU A 141 -4.44 6.77 11.11
CA LEU A 141 -3.11 6.88 11.72
C LEU A 141 -2.02 7.21 10.70
N LEU A 142 -1.98 6.49 9.57
CA LEU A 142 -1.02 6.71 8.50
C LEU A 142 -1.15 8.12 7.91
N TYR A 143 -2.37 8.61 7.74
CA TYR A 143 -2.63 9.96 7.28
C TYR A 143 -2.18 11.00 8.32
N ALA A 144 -2.52 10.81 9.59
CA ALA A 144 -2.15 11.71 10.68
C ALA A 144 -0.62 11.82 10.85
N ILE A 145 0.13 10.75 10.59
CA ILE A 145 1.60 10.75 10.60
C ILE A 145 2.16 11.37 9.31
N SER A 146 1.63 11.01 8.14
CA SER A 146 2.16 11.45 6.85
C SER A 146 1.95 12.94 6.64
N LYS A 147 0.81 13.49 7.07
CA LYS A 147 0.44 14.90 6.88
C LYS A 147 1.48 15.90 7.43
N PRO A 148 1.86 15.87 8.72
CA PRO A 148 2.85 16.82 9.26
C PRO A 148 4.23 16.64 8.63
N LEU A 149 4.62 15.43 8.24
CA LEU A 149 5.90 15.17 7.57
C LEU A 149 5.92 15.82 6.17
N VAL A 150 4.84 15.66 5.40
CA VAL A 150 4.70 16.26 4.07
C VAL A 150 4.62 17.78 4.17
N GLU A 151 3.89 18.33 5.14
CA GLU A 151 3.83 19.78 5.38
C GLU A 151 5.21 20.35 5.76
N ALA A 152 5.98 19.64 6.59
CA ALA A 152 7.34 20.04 6.93
C ALA A 152 8.28 20.03 5.70
N ILE A 153 8.11 19.08 4.78
CA ILE A 153 8.83 19.07 3.50
C ILE A 153 8.40 20.26 2.64
N ALA A 154 7.09 20.48 2.49
CA ALA A 154 6.54 21.56 1.66
C ALA A 154 7.02 22.95 2.12
N LYS A 155 7.08 23.21 3.43
CA LYS A 155 7.61 24.46 4.00
C LYS A 155 9.07 24.74 3.67
N LYS A 156 9.85 23.69 3.40
CA LYS A 156 11.29 23.80 3.04
C LYS A 156 11.51 23.96 1.54
N LEU A 157 10.48 23.80 0.71
CA LEU A 157 10.61 23.97 -0.73
C LEU A 157 10.64 25.46 -1.06
N PRO A 158 11.53 25.90 -1.98
CA PRO A 158 11.53 27.27 -2.44
C PRO A 158 10.18 27.62 -3.05
N ALA A 159 9.63 28.79 -2.71
CA ALA A 159 8.43 29.29 -3.34
C ALA A 159 8.64 29.32 -4.87
N LYS A 160 7.67 28.80 -5.61
CA LYS A 160 7.70 28.77 -7.08
C LYS A 160 7.89 30.23 -7.53
N LYS A 161 9.04 30.56 -8.14
CA LYS A 161 9.20 31.84 -8.84
C LYS A 161 8.17 31.84 -9.95
N THR A 162 7.10 32.61 -9.78
CA THR A 162 6.16 32.92 -10.87
C THR A 162 6.98 33.68 -11.91
N ILE A 163 7.41 32.99 -12.96
CA ILE A 163 7.93 33.64 -14.15
C ILE A 163 6.68 34.24 -14.82
N LEU A 164 6.45 35.52 -14.56
CA LEU A 164 5.58 36.35 -15.39
C LEU A 164 6.29 36.47 -16.74
N VAL A 165 5.74 35.83 -17.78
CA VAL A 165 6.04 36.13 -19.18
C VAL A 165 4.81 36.82 -19.75
#